data_AF-A0A5C6PDI5-F1
#
_entry.id   AF-A0A5C6PDI5-F1
#
_cell.length_a   1.000
_cell.length_b   1.000
_cell.length_c   1.000
_cell.angle_alpha   90.00
_cell.angle_beta   90.00
_cell.angle_gamma   90.00
#
_symmetry.space_group_name_H-M   'P 1'
#
loop_
_entity.id
_entity.type
_entity.pdbx_description
1 polymer ?
#
loop_
_entity_poly.entity_id
_entity_poly.type
_entity_poly.pdbx_seq_one_letter_code
_entity_poly.pdbx_strand_id
1 'polypeptide(L)'
;MICILLVAGHGTVLETQIKVYEGLVYMDFSRTLMDERGYGSYVSMDMGALPPFWLAYLSDPSDSGRIHSNIRQRWLSGEPLVVEAMRTFAELADRARVALENRDWTTLAQLMDQNFELRRTVYTDECLGPGNLKMVRLAKKFGSAVKLPGSGGAVVGLCPDPTQLVALRQAFQEAGCVFCLLTPFNPAANADPPTQRQAAQRSGPGTGP
;
A
#
# COMPACT_ATOMS: atom_id res chain seq x y z
N MET A 1 -2.07 -5.55 -9.96
CA MET A 1 -1.63 -5.50 -8.56
C MET A 1 -1.92 -4.10 -8.06
N ILE A 2 -3.10 -3.90 -7.48
CA ILE A 2 -3.52 -2.59 -7.00
C ILE A 2 -2.83 -2.36 -5.65
N CYS A 3 -1.99 -1.34 -5.61
CA CYS A 3 -1.28 -0.88 -4.44
C CYS A 3 -2.04 0.30 -3.86
N ILE A 4 -2.77 0.09 -2.75
CA ILE A 4 -2.98 1.18 -1.79
C ILE A 4 -1.65 1.24 -1.03
N LEU A 5 -0.72 2.07 -1.53
CA LEU A 5 0.60 2.22 -0.95
C LEU A 5 0.66 3.57 -0.23
N LEU A 6 0.85 3.52 1.09
CA LEU A 6 1.68 4.47 1.80
C LEU A 6 3.12 4.13 1.44
N VAL A 7 3.76 4.96 0.61
CA VAL A 7 5.06 4.66 0.01
C VAL A 7 6.17 4.59 1.06
N ALA A 8 6.81 3.42 1.18
CA ALA A 8 8.20 3.24 1.61
C ALA A 8 8.81 2.13 0.72
N GLY A 9 9.81 2.46 -0.11
CA GLY A 9 10.16 1.69 -1.32
C GLY A 9 11.09 0.46 -1.17
N HIS A 10 10.99 -0.48 -2.12
CA HIS A 10 12.02 -1.28 -2.87
C HIS A 10 11.46 -2.61 -3.50
N GLY A 11 11.78 -2.87 -4.79
CA GLY A 11 11.39 -3.94 -5.74
C GLY A 11 10.09 -3.86 -6.64
N THR A 12 10.23 -3.67 -7.98
CA THR A 12 9.35 -4.04 -9.17
C THR A 12 8.54 -2.95 -9.91
N VAL A 13 8.18 -3.11 -11.21
CA VAL A 13 7.64 -2.10 -12.17
C VAL A 13 6.69 -1.00 -11.63
N LEU A 14 5.90 -1.28 -10.59
CA LEU A 14 5.12 -0.26 -9.88
C LEU A 14 6.00 0.81 -9.21
N GLU A 15 7.19 0.45 -8.76
CA GLU A 15 8.11 1.27 -8.00
C GLU A 15 8.73 2.45 -8.72
N THR A 16 9.06 2.30 -9.99
CA THR A 16 9.60 3.42 -10.77
C THR A 16 8.54 4.48 -11.01
N GLN A 17 7.25 4.09 -11.09
CA GLN A 17 6.13 5.02 -11.21
C GLN A 17 5.74 5.63 -9.86
N ILE A 18 5.80 4.84 -8.78
CA ILE A 18 5.47 5.25 -7.42
C ILE A 18 6.40 6.34 -6.89
N LYS A 19 7.66 6.40 -7.33
CA LYS A 19 8.62 7.44 -6.89
C LYS A 19 8.22 8.87 -7.27
N VAL A 20 7.29 9.05 -8.20
CA VAL A 20 6.88 10.38 -8.70
C VAL A 20 5.64 10.91 -7.97
N TYR A 21 4.80 10.01 -7.43
CA TYR A 21 3.55 10.40 -6.79
C TYR A 21 3.68 10.40 -5.26
N GLU A 22 3.44 11.55 -4.65
CA GLU A 22 3.44 11.73 -3.20
C GLU A 22 2.05 11.47 -2.62
N GLY A 23 2.00 11.02 -1.35
CA GLY A 23 0.76 10.82 -0.62
C GLY A 23 0.05 9.49 -0.88
N LEU A 24 -1.29 9.49 -0.76
CA LEU A 24 -2.14 8.32 -0.95
C LEU A 24 -2.71 8.31 -2.37
N VAL A 25 -2.44 7.25 -3.11
CA VAL A 25 -2.85 7.11 -4.52
C VAL A 25 -3.52 5.76 -4.75
N TYR A 26 -4.70 5.78 -5.36
CA TYR A 26 -5.33 4.60 -5.94
C TYR A 26 -4.88 4.45 -7.40
N MET A 27 -4.47 3.22 -7.76
CA MET A 27 -3.93 2.93 -9.09
C MET A 27 -4.70 1.80 -9.76
N ASP A 28 -5.17 2.04 -10.99
CA ASP A 28 -5.85 1.02 -11.81
C ASP A 28 -5.02 0.70 -13.06
N PHE A 29 -4.68 -0.57 -13.25
CA PHE A 29 -3.96 -1.10 -14.41
C PHE A 29 -4.82 -2.11 -15.19
N SER A 30 -6.14 -1.93 -15.17
CA SER A 30 -7.08 -2.76 -15.91
C SER A 30 -6.68 -2.88 -17.37
N ARG A 31 -6.94 -4.06 -17.94
CA ARG A 31 -6.51 -4.38 -19.31
C ARG A 31 -7.04 -3.36 -20.32
N THR A 32 -8.28 -2.92 -20.14
CA THR A 32 -8.90 -1.88 -20.97
C THR A 32 -8.04 -0.61 -21.01
N LEU A 33 -7.66 -0.07 -19.85
CA LEU A 33 -6.80 1.12 -19.78
C LEU A 33 -5.42 0.87 -20.38
N MET A 34 -4.82 -0.30 -20.12
CA MET A 34 -3.51 -0.63 -20.65
C MET A 34 -3.51 -0.78 -22.17
N ASP A 35 -4.53 -1.41 -22.75
CA ASP A 35 -4.67 -1.62 -24.20
C ASP A 35 -5.03 -0.31 -24.93
N GLU A 36 -5.83 0.57 -24.32
CA GLU A 36 -6.28 1.84 -24.94
C GLU A 36 -5.20 2.91 -24.98
N ARG A 37 -4.42 3.07 -23.90
CA ARG A 37 -3.48 4.21 -23.76
C ARG A 37 -2.07 3.84 -23.33
N GLY A 38 -1.81 2.57 -22.99
CA GLY A 38 -0.49 2.10 -22.60
C GLY A 38 -0.07 2.44 -21.15
N TYR A 39 -0.94 3.06 -20.36
CA TYR A 39 -0.68 3.41 -18.95
C TYR A 39 -1.92 3.34 -18.06
N GLY A 40 -1.70 3.10 -16.77
CA GLY A 40 -2.76 2.97 -15.75
C GLY A 40 -3.44 4.29 -15.38
N SER A 41 -4.48 4.23 -14.55
CA SER A 41 -5.11 5.40 -13.93
C SER A 41 -4.49 5.64 -12.56
N TYR A 42 -4.32 6.92 -12.20
CA TYR A 42 -3.76 7.33 -10.91
C TYR A 42 -4.70 8.38 -10.32
N VAL A 43 -5.25 8.09 -9.13
CA VAL A 43 -6.20 8.95 -8.45
C VAL A 43 -5.66 9.26 -7.05
N SER A 44 -5.26 10.51 -6.83
CA SER A 44 -4.91 10.98 -5.47
C SER A 44 -6.14 10.95 -4.58
N MET A 45 -5.95 10.50 -3.34
CA MET A 45 -7.00 10.36 -2.34
C MET A 45 -6.75 11.28 -1.15
N ASP A 46 -7.82 11.60 -0.40
CA ASP A 46 -7.70 12.36 0.84
C ASP A 46 -6.90 11.59 1.91
N MET A 47 -6.01 12.31 2.57
CA MET A 47 -5.13 11.79 3.62
C MET A 47 -5.46 12.36 5.01
N GLY A 48 -6.36 13.35 5.09
CA GLY A 48 -6.58 14.15 6.29
C GLY A 48 -7.09 13.38 7.51
N ALA A 49 -7.60 12.15 7.32
CA ALA A 49 -8.17 11.33 8.38
C ALA A 49 -7.59 9.90 8.45
N LEU A 50 -6.42 9.64 7.87
CA LEU A 50 -5.86 8.29 7.89
C LEU A 50 -5.59 7.83 9.33
N PRO A 51 -5.93 6.56 9.66
CA PRO A 51 -5.59 6.01 10.96
C PRO A 51 -4.07 5.82 11.07
N PRO A 52 -3.52 5.72 12.29
CA PRO A 52 -2.10 5.47 12.49
C PRO A 52 -1.75 4.06 12.01
N PHE A 53 -0.97 3.99 10.93
CA PHE A 53 -0.34 2.75 10.50
C PHE A 53 0.98 2.56 11.23
N TRP A 54 1.45 1.32 11.25
CA TRP A 54 2.77 0.98 11.76
C TRP A 54 3.53 0.10 10.77
N LEU A 55 4.86 0.17 10.83
CA LEU A 55 5.78 -0.63 10.05
C LEU A 55 6.71 -1.38 11.00
N ALA A 56 6.93 -2.67 10.75
CA ALA A 56 7.97 -3.43 11.42
C ALA A 56 8.81 -4.20 10.41
N TYR A 57 10.12 -4.29 10.67
CA TYR A 57 11.05 -5.00 9.78
C TYR A 57 12.18 -5.66 10.56
N LEU A 58 12.76 -6.71 9.97
CA LEU A 58 13.89 -7.44 10.57
C LEU A 58 15.16 -6.59 10.49
N SER A 59 15.91 -6.52 11.58
CA SER A 59 17.18 -5.80 11.66
C SER A 59 18.31 -6.49 10.90
N ASP A 60 18.25 -7.82 10.73
CA ASP A 60 19.16 -8.60 9.91
C ASP A 60 18.51 -8.93 8.54
N PRO A 61 19.02 -8.38 7.43
CA PRO A 61 18.46 -8.58 6.10
C PRO A 61 18.78 -9.96 5.49
N SER A 62 19.57 -10.80 6.18
CA SER A 62 20.11 -12.07 5.65
C SER A 62 19.06 -13.08 5.16
N ASP A 63 17.82 -12.98 5.64
CA ASP A 63 16.74 -13.96 5.37
C ASP A 63 15.65 -13.46 4.38
N SER A 64 15.80 -12.25 3.83
CA SER A 64 14.65 -11.47 3.34
C SER A 64 14.30 -11.54 1.84
N GLY A 65 15.08 -12.20 0.96
CA GLY A 65 14.90 -11.92 -0.48
C GLY A 65 15.28 -12.94 -1.53
N ARG A 66 15.71 -14.17 -1.21
CA ARG A 66 16.26 -15.09 -2.25
C ARG A 66 15.30 -16.14 -2.80
N ILE A 67 14.01 -16.11 -2.41
CA ILE A 67 13.03 -17.02 -3.01
C ILE A 67 12.31 -16.26 -4.14
N HIS A 68 12.81 -16.45 -5.35
CA HIS A 68 12.20 -15.89 -6.56
C HIS A 68 10.82 -16.53 -6.78
N SER A 69 9.76 -15.76 -6.53
CA SER A 69 8.41 -16.19 -6.88
C SER A 69 8.27 -16.31 -8.40
N ASN A 70 7.78 -17.44 -8.92
CA ASN A 70 7.46 -17.61 -10.35
C ASN A 70 6.06 -17.09 -10.73
N ILE A 71 5.45 -16.23 -9.90
CA ILE A 71 4.07 -15.74 -10.06
C ILE A 71 3.83 -15.08 -11.42
N ARG A 72 4.80 -14.29 -11.92
CA ARG A 72 4.69 -13.67 -13.25
C ARG A 72 4.55 -14.72 -14.35
N GLN A 73 5.35 -15.79 -14.30
CA GLN A 73 5.28 -16.88 -15.27
C GLN A 73 3.94 -17.61 -15.15
N ARG A 74 3.52 -17.96 -13.94
CA ARG A 74 2.23 -18.64 -13.66
C ARG A 74 1.03 -17.83 -14.16
N TRP A 75 1.07 -16.51 -14.00
CA TRP A 75 0.08 -15.60 -14.56
C TRP A 75 0.10 -15.60 -16.09
N LEU A 76 1.27 -15.46 -16.72
CA LEU A 76 1.40 -15.45 -18.19
C LEU A 76 1.00 -16.78 -18.83
N SER A 77 1.17 -17.90 -18.12
CA SER A 77 0.67 -19.21 -18.55
C SER A 77 -0.83 -19.41 -18.30
N GLY A 78 -1.53 -18.43 -17.72
CA GLY A 78 -2.97 -18.50 -17.46
C GLY A 78 -3.35 -19.48 -16.37
N GLU A 79 -2.49 -19.72 -15.37
CA GLU A 79 -2.80 -20.65 -14.29
C GLU A 79 -4.04 -20.19 -13.52
N PRO A 80 -5.12 -21.01 -13.43
CA PRO A 80 -6.42 -20.56 -12.91
C PRO A 80 -6.35 -19.95 -11.51
N LEU A 81 -5.56 -20.55 -10.60
CA LEU A 81 -5.40 -20.05 -9.23
C LEU A 81 -4.79 -18.65 -9.20
N VAL A 82 -3.75 -18.41 -10.00
CA VAL A 82 -3.07 -17.11 -10.06
C VAL A 82 -3.94 -16.10 -10.80
N VAL A 83 -4.65 -16.53 -11.84
CA VAL A 83 -5.57 -15.68 -12.60
C VAL A 83 -6.66 -15.13 -11.69
N GLU A 84 -7.33 -16.03 -10.98
CA GLU A 84 -8.39 -15.69 -10.04
C GLU A 84 -7.87 -14.83 -8.88
N ALA A 85 -6.69 -15.14 -8.35
CA ALA A 85 -6.13 -14.34 -7.27
C ALA A 85 -5.84 -12.89 -7.69
N MET A 86 -5.38 -12.61 -8.91
CA MET A 86 -5.19 -11.20 -9.33
C MET A 86 -6.51 -10.47 -9.50
N ARG A 87 -7.58 -11.18 -9.90
CA ARG A 87 -8.95 -10.64 -9.94
C ARG A 87 -9.37 -10.24 -8.53
N THR A 88 -9.24 -11.14 -7.56
CA THR A 88 -9.57 -10.86 -6.15
C THR A 88 -8.68 -9.77 -5.55
N PHE A 89 -7.39 -9.69 -5.91
CA PHE A 89 -6.53 -8.59 -5.48
C PHE A 89 -7.03 -7.23 -5.97
N ALA A 90 -7.58 -7.16 -7.18
CA ALA A 90 -8.18 -5.93 -7.69
C ALA A 90 -9.42 -5.55 -6.87
N GLU A 91 -10.35 -6.51 -6.68
CA GLU A 91 -11.58 -6.30 -5.89
C GLU A 91 -11.29 -5.86 -4.44
N LEU A 92 -10.30 -6.46 -3.79
CA LEU A 92 -9.91 -6.07 -2.42
C LEU A 92 -9.46 -4.61 -2.37
N ALA A 93 -8.77 -4.14 -3.39
CA ALA A 93 -8.29 -2.77 -3.41
C ALA A 93 -9.40 -1.76 -3.76
N ASP A 94 -10.34 -2.13 -4.62
CA ASP A 94 -11.53 -1.31 -4.87
C ASP A 94 -12.36 -1.15 -3.60
N ARG A 95 -12.56 -2.24 -2.86
CA ARG A 95 -13.24 -2.21 -1.56
C ARG A 95 -12.46 -1.40 -0.52
N ALA A 96 -11.14 -1.49 -0.52
CA ALA A 96 -10.30 -0.75 0.42
C ALA A 96 -10.27 0.75 0.10
N ARG A 97 -10.37 1.14 -1.18
CA ARG A 97 -10.61 2.53 -1.58
C ARG A 97 -11.91 3.06 -0.98
N VAL A 98 -13.01 2.32 -1.13
CA VAL A 98 -14.31 2.70 -0.55
C VAL A 98 -14.24 2.79 0.98
N ALA A 99 -13.55 1.85 1.63
CA ALA A 99 -13.34 1.89 3.08
C ALA A 99 -12.53 3.12 3.53
N LEU A 100 -11.50 3.51 2.78
CA LEU A 100 -10.73 4.73 3.03
C LEU A 100 -11.58 6.00 2.88
N GLU A 101 -12.34 6.10 1.78
CA GLU A 101 -13.23 7.24 1.50
C GLU A 101 -14.30 7.40 2.58
N ASN A 102 -14.86 6.28 3.07
CA ASN A 102 -15.88 6.27 4.12
C ASN A 102 -15.32 6.26 5.55
N ARG A 103 -13.99 6.25 5.72
CA ARG A 103 -13.31 6.15 7.02
C ARG A 103 -13.68 4.90 7.82
N ASP A 104 -13.99 3.80 7.14
CA ASP A 104 -14.30 2.51 7.73
C ASP A 104 -13.01 1.71 7.99
N TRP A 105 -12.37 2.02 9.12
CA TRP A 105 -11.10 1.42 9.52
C TRP A 105 -11.23 -0.07 9.89
N THR A 106 -12.41 -0.49 10.33
CA THR A 106 -12.70 -1.89 10.64
C THR A 106 -12.68 -2.72 9.36
N THR A 107 -13.41 -2.28 8.32
CA THR A 107 -13.39 -2.94 7.02
C THR A 107 -12.00 -2.86 6.38
N LEU A 108 -11.31 -1.72 6.50
CA LEU A 108 -9.94 -1.60 5.99
C LEU A 108 -8.99 -2.61 6.63
N ALA A 109 -9.05 -2.79 7.95
CA ALA A 109 -8.26 -3.78 8.68
C ALA A 109 -8.54 -5.21 8.19
N GLN A 110 -9.82 -5.57 8.03
CA GLN A 110 -10.21 -6.88 7.49
C GLN A 110 -9.69 -7.10 6.06
N LEU A 111 -9.77 -6.08 5.20
CA LEU A 111 -9.27 -6.14 3.83
C LEU A 111 -7.74 -6.30 3.77
N MET A 112 -7.00 -5.69 4.69
CA MET A 112 -5.56 -5.87 4.81
C MET A 112 -5.19 -7.33 5.14
N ASP A 113 -5.90 -7.94 6.09
CA ASP A 113 -5.69 -9.35 6.43
C ASP A 113 -6.09 -10.28 5.27
N GLN A 114 -7.22 -10.02 4.61
CA GLN A 114 -7.65 -10.77 3.42
C GLN A 114 -6.61 -10.69 2.29
N ASN A 115 -6.02 -9.51 2.09
CA ASN A 115 -4.95 -9.30 1.11
C ASN A 115 -3.71 -10.14 1.44
N PHE A 116 -3.34 -10.21 2.72
CA PHE A 116 -2.22 -11.05 3.15
C PHE A 116 -2.50 -12.54 2.98
N GLU A 117 -3.67 -13.03 3.41
CA GLU A 117 -4.01 -14.45 3.29
C GLU A 117 -4.08 -14.89 1.82
N LEU A 118 -4.68 -14.08 0.95
CA LEU A 118 -4.67 -14.35 -0.50
C LEU A 118 -3.24 -14.41 -1.05
N ARG A 119 -2.37 -13.49 -0.63
CA ARG A 119 -0.96 -13.52 -1.00
C ARG A 119 -0.26 -14.77 -0.53
N ARG A 120 -0.53 -15.21 0.70
CA ARG A 120 0.02 -16.45 1.27
C ARG A 120 -0.43 -17.68 0.48
N THR A 121 -1.69 -17.75 0.04
CA THR A 121 -2.18 -18.84 -0.82
C THR A 121 -1.43 -18.92 -2.14
N VAL A 122 -1.18 -17.77 -2.79
CA VAL A 122 -0.59 -17.73 -4.13
C VAL A 122 0.92 -17.93 -4.11
N TYR A 123 1.60 -17.25 -3.19
CA TYR A 123 3.06 -17.25 -3.08
C TYR A 123 3.59 -18.44 -2.28
N THR A 124 2.78 -19.04 -1.41
CA THR A 124 3.14 -20.09 -0.43
C THR A 124 4.03 -19.59 0.71
N ASP A 125 4.00 -20.33 1.83
CA ASP A 125 4.77 -20.02 3.03
C ASP A 125 6.28 -20.03 2.78
N GLU A 126 6.74 -20.90 1.88
CA GLU A 126 8.14 -20.99 1.48
C GLU A 126 8.59 -19.68 0.85
N CYS A 127 7.87 -19.16 -0.15
CA CYS A 127 8.23 -17.91 -0.80
C CYS A 127 8.09 -16.69 0.13
N LEU A 128 7.12 -16.70 1.04
CA LEU A 128 6.96 -15.61 1.99
C LEU A 128 8.07 -15.60 3.05
N GLY A 129 8.66 -16.75 3.36
CA GLY A 129 9.77 -16.86 4.29
C GLY A 129 9.34 -16.82 5.78
N PRO A 130 10.04 -17.55 6.65
CA PRO A 130 9.65 -17.75 8.04
C PRO A 130 9.65 -16.45 8.85
N GLY A 131 10.58 -15.52 8.57
CA GLY A 131 10.66 -14.23 9.24
C GLY A 131 9.42 -13.36 9.04
N ASN A 132 8.95 -13.23 7.80
CA ASN A 132 7.73 -12.48 7.48
C ASN A 132 6.49 -13.12 8.14
N LEU A 133 6.37 -14.44 8.06
CA LEU A 133 5.26 -15.17 8.70
C LEU A 133 5.28 -15.03 10.23
N LYS A 134 6.47 -14.97 10.85
CA LYS A 134 6.62 -14.72 12.28
C LYS A 134 6.12 -13.31 12.66
N MET A 135 6.50 -12.29 11.90
CA MET A 135 6.04 -10.91 12.12
C MET A 135 4.52 -10.78 11.98
N VAL A 136 3.92 -11.40 10.97
CA VAL A 136 2.46 -11.42 10.77
C VAL A 136 1.77 -12.11 11.95
N ARG A 137 2.23 -13.32 12.33
CA ARG A 137 1.65 -14.04 13.48
C ARG A 137 1.75 -13.24 14.77
N LEU A 138 2.86 -12.53 14.97
CA LEU A 138 3.04 -11.67 16.14
C LEU A 138 2.01 -10.55 16.17
N ALA A 139 1.84 -9.83 15.07
CA ALA A 139 0.86 -8.75 14.97
C ALA A 139 -0.58 -9.20 15.24
N LYS A 140 -0.97 -10.37 14.70
CA LYS A 140 -2.30 -10.94 14.92
C LYS A 140 -2.60 -11.26 16.39
N LYS A 141 -1.59 -11.59 17.21
CA LYS A 141 -1.78 -11.84 18.65
C LYS A 141 -2.27 -10.62 19.42
N PHE A 142 -1.97 -9.42 18.92
CA PHE A 142 -2.38 -8.14 19.51
C PHE A 142 -3.58 -7.53 18.78
N GLY A 143 -4.30 -8.31 17.96
CA GLY A 143 -5.48 -7.84 17.24
C GLY A 143 -5.19 -6.80 16.16
N SER A 144 -3.93 -6.68 15.70
CA SER A 144 -3.60 -5.80 14.58
C SER A 144 -3.78 -6.53 13.26
N ALA A 145 -4.46 -5.88 12.31
CA ALA A 145 -4.39 -6.28 10.91
C ALA A 145 -2.98 -6.05 10.37
N VAL A 146 -2.54 -6.91 9.45
CA VAL A 146 -1.16 -6.89 8.96
C VAL A 146 -1.04 -7.46 7.56
N LYS A 147 -0.20 -6.83 6.73
CA LYS A 147 0.18 -7.35 5.41
C LYS A 147 1.62 -7.02 5.07
N LEU A 148 2.10 -7.58 3.96
CA LEU A 148 3.39 -7.25 3.39
C LEU A 148 3.26 -5.99 2.50
N PRO A 149 4.09 -4.94 2.72
CA PRO A 149 4.09 -3.74 1.88
C PRO A 149 4.84 -3.94 0.55
N GLY A 150 5.67 -4.99 0.45
CA GLY A 150 6.53 -5.25 -0.71
C GLY A 150 6.90 -6.73 -0.83
N SER A 151 8.06 -7.04 -1.41
CA SER A 151 8.51 -8.43 -1.66
C SER A 151 8.88 -9.21 -0.40
N GLY A 152 9.21 -8.56 0.71
CA GLY A 152 9.55 -9.21 1.98
C GLY A 152 10.39 -8.31 2.89
N GLY A 153 10.73 -8.79 4.08
CA GLY A 153 11.62 -8.10 5.03
C GLY A 153 10.92 -7.08 5.94
N ALA A 154 9.70 -6.68 5.61
CA ALA A 154 8.89 -5.78 6.40
C ALA A 154 7.41 -6.19 6.39
N VAL A 155 6.67 -5.74 7.39
CA VAL A 155 5.21 -5.81 7.50
C VAL A 155 4.67 -4.42 7.81
N VAL A 156 3.48 -4.12 7.30
CA VAL A 156 2.71 -2.92 7.61
C VAL A 156 1.37 -3.34 8.21
N GLY A 157 0.89 -2.61 9.19
CA GLY A 157 -0.37 -2.94 9.84
C GLY A 157 -1.16 -1.75 10.36
N LEU A 158 -2.38 -2.08 10.76
CA LEU A 158 -3.35 -1.18 11.36
C LEU A 158 -3.84 -1.82 12.66
N CYS A 159 -3.55 -1.17 13.79
CA CYS A 159 -3.98 -1.62 15.11
C CYS A 159 -5.04 -0.64 15.65
N PRO A 160 -6.31 -1.04 15.72
CA PRO A 160 -7.39 -0.15 16.17
C PRO A 160 -7.32 0.21 17.66
N ASP A 161 -6.75 -0.66 18.49
CA ASP A 161 -6.65 -0.46 19.94
C ASP A 161 -5.28 0.16 20.32
N PRO A 162 -5.25 1.41 20.82
CA PRO A 162 -4.01 2.08 21.21
C PRO A 162 -3.25 1.37 22.34
N THR A 163 -3.95 0.67 23.24
CA THR A 163 -3.33 -0.10 24.32
C THR A 163 -2.60 -1.31 23.76
N GLN A 164 -3.24 -2.01 22.82
CA GLN A 164 -2.61 -3.13 22.11
C GLN A 164 -1.45 -2.65 21.24
N LEU A 165 -1.53 -1.45 20.65
CA LEU A 165 -0.45 -0.88 19.85
C LEU A 165 0.85 -0.68 20.66
N VAL A 166 0.74 -0.28 21.93
CA VAL A 166 1.91 -0.16 22.83
C VAL A 166 2.51 -1.54 23.11
N ALA A 167 1.69 -2.52 23.46
CA ALA A 167 2.14 -3.88 23.73
C ALA A 167 2.72 -4.57 22.47
N LEU A 168 2.11 -4.31 21.31
CA LEU A 168 2.55 -4.77 19.99
C LEU A 168 3.95 -4.24 19.68
N ARG A 169 4.19 -2.93 19.88
CA ARG A 169 5.50 -2.31 19.69
C ARG A 169 6.57 -3.00 20.54
N GLN A 170 6.29 -3.19 21.83
CA GLN A 170 7.22 -3.85 22.74
C GLN A 170 7.53 -5.28 22.29
N ALA A 171 6.50 -6.05 21.91
CA ALA A 171 6.66 -7.43 21.47
C ALA A 171 7.49 -7.54 20.18
N PHE A 172 7.33 -6.61 19.23
CA PHE A 172 8.17 -6.55 18.03
C PHE A 172 9.63 -6.24 18.36
N GLN A 173 9.88 -5.28 19.28
CA GLN A 173 11.22 -4.91 19.71
C GLN A 173 11.92 -6.08 20.43
N GLU A 174 11.22 -6.76 21.33
CA GLU A 174 11.71 -7.98 22.02
C GLU A 174 11.99 -9.12 21.04
N ALA A 175 11.23 -9.20 19.93
CA ALA A 175 11.46 -10.15 18.85
C ALA A 175 12.63 -9.76 17.92
N GLY A 176 13.36 -8.67 18.22
CA GLY A 176 14.52 -8.20 17.46
C GLY A 176 14.18 -7.39 16.20
N CYS A 177 12.91 -6.99 16.05
CA CYS A 177 12.46 -6.17 14.93
C CYS A 177 12.58 -4.68 15.24
N VAL A 178 12.78 -3.87 14.21
CA VAL A 178 12.56 -2.42 14.30
C VAL A 178 11.06 -2.17 14.13
N PHE A 179 10.51 -1.24 14.92
CA PHE A 179 9.09 -0.86 14.87
C PHE A 179 8.94 0.66 14.79
N CYS A 180 8.15 1.14 13.83
CA CYS A 180 7.90 2.56 13.58
C CYS A 180 6.41 2.82 13.41
N LEU A 181 5.90 3.90 14.02
CA LEU A 181 4.61 4.46 13.63
C LEU A 181 4.79 5.30 12.36
N LEU A 182 3.87 5.16 11.42
CA LEU A 182 3.92 5.86 10.14
C LEU A 182 3.16 7.18 10.26
N THR A 183 3.82 8.26 9.87
CA THR A 183 3.20 9.56 9.62
C THR A 183 3.19 9.79 8.12
N PRO A 184 2.03 9.73 7.45
CA PRO A 184 1.94 9.94 6.02
C PRO A 184 2.38 11.37 5.65
N PHE A 185 3.23 11.51 4.64
CA PHE A 185 3.53 12.82 4.07
C PHE A 185 2.33 13.31 3.24
N ASN A 186 1.75 14.46 3.61
CA ASN A 186 0.63 15.06 2.89
C ASN A 186 1.12 16.22 1.99
N PRO A 187 1.25 16.02 0.66
CA PRO A 187 1.70 17.07 -0.24
C PRO A 187 0.76 18.29 -0.28
N ALA A 188 -0.55 18.10 -0.06
CA ALA A 188 -1.52 19.19 -0.06
C ALA A 188 -1.41 20.11 1.17
N ALA A 189 -0.82 19.64 2.28
CA ALA A 189 -0.61 20.46 3.47
C ALA A 189 0.53 21.49 3.28
N ASN A 190 1.40 21.29 2.30
CA ASN A 190 2.55 22.15 1.99
C ASN A 190 2.35 22.97 0.70
N ALA A 191 1.18 22.90 0.07
CA ALA A 191 0.86 23.76 -1.06
C ALA A 191 0.60 25.17 -0.54
N ASP A 192 1.47 26.12 -0.91
CA ASP A 192 1.22 27.55 -0.66
C ASP A 192 -0.17 27.92 -1.19
N PRO A 193 -0.97 28.69 -0.44
CA PRO A 193 -2.25 29.18 -0.95
C PRO A 193 -2.00 29.91 -2.27
N PRO A 194 -2.90 29.78 -3.27
CA PRO A 194 -2.70 30.41 -4.57
C PRO A 194 -2.49 31.90 -4.36
N THR A 195 -1.27 32.36 -4.63
CA THR A 195 -0.93 33.78 -4.55
C THR A 195 -1.84 34.49 -5.54
N GLN A 196 -2.47 35.60 -5.11
CA GLN A 196 -3.41 36.42 -5.90
C GLN A 196 -2.83 37.02 -7.21
N ARG A 197 -1.69 36.55 -7.71
CA ARG A 197 -1.00 37.08 -8.90
C ARG A 197 -1.57 36.62 -10.25
N GLN A 198 -2.54 35.69 -10.30
CA GLN A 198 -3.12 35.24 -11.59
C GLN A 198 -4.46 35.88 -11.96
N ALA A 199 -5.06 36.74 -11.12
CA ALA A 199 -6.30 37.45 -11.48
C ALA A 199 -6.08 38.75 -12.28
N ALA A 200 -4.85 39.28 -12.35
CA ALA A 200 -4.58 40.60 -12.95
C ALA A 200 -4.18 40.58 -14.44
N GLN A 201 -4.07 39.42 -15.09
CA GLN A 201 -3.63 39.33 -16.50
C GLN A 201 -4.74 39.07 -17.53
N ARG A 202 -6.03 39.17 -17.15
CA ARG A 202 -7.17 39.09 -18.09
C ARG A 202 -7.89 40.43 -18.32
N SER A 203 -7.16 41.54 -18.28
CA SER A 203 -7.67 42.82 -18.81
C SER A 203 -6.59 43.50 -19.64
N GLY A 204 -6.63 43.23 -20.95
CA GLY A 204 -5.83 43.89 -21.99
C GLY A 204 -6.74 44.22 -23.18
N PRO A 205 -6.42 45.27 -23.95
CA PRO A 205 -7.34 46.36 -24.24
C PRO A 205 -8.18 46.17 -25.51
N GLY A 206 -9.35 46.80 -25.51
CA GLY A 206 -10.24 46.89 -26.66
C GLY A 206 -9.57 47.57 -27.86
N THR A 207 -9.65 46.92 -29.01
CA THR A 207 -9.29 47.47 -30.32
C THR A 207 -10.56 47.94 -31.02
N GLY A 208 -10.79 49.26 -31.03
CA GLY A 208 -11.48 49.96 -32.14
C GLY A 208 -10.42 50.33 -33.20
N PRO A 209 -10.81 50.57 -34.46
CA PRO A 209 -11.86 51.52 -34.84
C PRO A 209 -13.07 50.91 -35.58
#